data_AF-A0ABD5PTB7-F1
#
_entry.id   AF-A0ABD5PTB7-F1
#
_cell.length_a   1.000
_cell.length_b   1.000
_cell.length_c   1.000
_cell.angle_alpha   90.00
_cell.angle_beta   90.00
_cell.angle_gamma   90.00
#
_symmetry.space_group_name_H-M   'P 1'
#
loop_
_entity.id
_entity.type
_entity.pdbx_description
1 polymer ?
#
loop_
_entity_poly.entity_id
_entity_poly.type
_entity_poly.pdbx_seq_one_letter_code
_entity_poly.pdbx_strand_id
1 'polypeptide(L)'
;MSDDDSREPRRRFLRIAGTSPVLVLAGCLSDDEGVETDDDRPDDYCFDQLEGSVPAVERNAVSIDGVERKDESELLSKEDAAYQCGPQDGQLCGNCTFYIDDKDGDGIGACTEVEGMIRSVDWCGIWAAREKAPQE
;
A
#
# COMPACT_ATOMS: atom_id res chain seq x y z
N MET A 1 28.78 8.69 37.80
CA MET A 1 29.26 9.76 36.91
C MET A 1 28.18 10.82 36.83
N SER A 2 28.59 12.08 36.83
CA SER A 2 27.83 13.28 37.21
C SER A 2 26.52 13.55 36.45
N ASP A 3 25.51 13.96 37.21
CA ASP A 3 24.37 14.77 36.79
C ASP A 3 24.83 16.19 36.38
N ASP A 4 24.24 16.74 35.31
CA ASP A 4 24.12 18.19 35.11
C ASP A 4 22.78 18.49 34.41
N ASP A 5 21.85 19.03 35.20
CA ASP A 5 20.63 19.71 34.77
C ASP A 5 21.00 21.16 34.39
N SER A 6 20.67 21.59 33.18
CA SER A 6 20.57 23.01 32.85
C SER A 6 19.63 23.25 31.67
N ARG A 7 18.39 23.49 32.07
CA ARG A 7 17.29 24.11 31.33
C ARG A 7 17.66 25.52 30.86
N GLU A 8 17.70 25.79 29.55
CA GLU A 8 17.23 27.07 28.97
C GLU A 8 17.23 27.12 27.42
N PRO A 9 16.16 27.66 26.79
CA PRO A 9 15.99 27.72 25.35
C PRO A 9 16.54 29.03 24.76
N ARG A 10 17.69 28.98 24.08
CA ARG A 10 18.24 30.15 23.38
C ARG A 10 17.76 30.20 21.94
N ARG A 11 16.57 30.79 21.78
CA ARG A 11 15.95 31.22 20.53
C ARG A 11 16.92 32.11 19.76
N ARG A 12 17.64 31.55 18.78
CA ARG A 12 18.53 32.30 17.91
C ARG A 12 17.71 32.89 16.76
N PHE A 13 17.17 34.08 17.00
CA PHE A 13 16.60 34.94 15.95
C PHE A 13 17.70 35.36 14.99
N LEU A 14 17.76 34.75 13.81
CA LEU A 14 18.49 35.33 12.68
C LEU A 14 17.56 36.30 11.95
N ARG A 15 17.67 37.59 12.30
CA ARG A 15 17.19 38.69 11.45
C ARG A 15 18.19 38.84 10.30
N ILE A 16 17.83 38.35 9.12
CA ILE A 16 18.56 38.66 7.89
C ILE A 16 17.69 39.66 7.12
N ALA A 17 18.09 40.94 7.21
CA ALA A 17 17.70 41.97 6.28
C ALA A 17 18.78 42.03 5.19
N GLY A 18 18.43 41.77 3.94
CA GLY A 18 19.34 41.82 2.82
C GLY A 18 18.57 42.06 1.52
N THR A 19 18.71 43.26 0.99
CA THR A 19 18.06 43.82 -0.20
C THR A 19 18.58 43.23 -1.52
N SER A 20 17.68 43.14 -2.50
CA SER A 20 17.70 42.41 -3.80
C SER A 20 18.79 42.78 -4.82
N PRO A 21 18.94 41.97 -5.87
CA PRO A 21 18.32 42.37 -7.13
C PRO A 21 17.40 41.30 -7.74
N VAL A 22 16.32 41.78 -8.35
CA VAL A 22 15.31 41.01 -9.07
C VAL A 22 15.86 40.62 -10.44
N LEU A 23 16.00 39.32 -10.71
CA LEU A 23 16.11 38.80 -12.07
C LEU A 23 14.69 38.37 -12.50
N VAL A 24 14.07 39.19 -13.34
CA VAL A 24 12.82 38.87 -14.03
C VAL A 24 13.16 38.01 -15.24
N LEU A 25 13.01 36.71 -15.11
CA LEU A 25 12.67 35.85 -16.24
C LEU A 25 11.17 35.57 -16.12
N ALA A 26 10.43 35.95 -17.17
CA ALA A 26 9.06 35.55 -17.42
C ALA A 26 8.89 34.04 -17.12
N GLY A 27 7.83 33.54 -16.49
CA GLY A 27 6.47 34.04 -16.42
C GLY A 27 5.56 32.94 -16.95
N CYS A 28 4.97 32.19 -16.01
CA CYS A 28 3.80 31.30 -16.15
C CYS A 28 4.05 30.04 -17.01
N LEU A 29 3.78 28.83 -16.53
CA LEU A 29 2.55 28.40 -15.88
C LEU A 29 2.88 27.13 -15.09
N SER A 30 2.32 27.01 -13.90
CA SER A 30 2.23 25.74 -13.19
C SER A 30 1.55 24.74 -14.12
N ASP A 31 2.30 23.77 -14.61
CA ASP A 31 1.73 22.56 -15.18
C ASP A 31 1.64 21.56 -14.01
N ASP A 32 0.68 21.84 -13.14
CA ASP A 32 0.05 20.84 -12.28
C ASP A 32 -1.00 20.15 -13.17
N GLU A 33 -0.56 19.53 -14.25
CA GLU A 33 -1.41 18.67 -15.06
C GLU A 33 -1.46 17.33 -14.33
N GLY A 34 -2.41 17.24 -13.42
CA GLY A 34 -2.89 15.98 -12.91
C GLY A 34 -3.29 15.09 -14.08
N VAL A 35 -2.48 14.08 -14.33
CA VAL A 35 -2.97 12.71 -14.33
C VAL A 35 -1.80 11.83 -13.85
N GLU A 36 -1.89 11.34 -12.62
CA GLU A 36 -1.21 10.10 -12.29
C GLU A 36 -2.00 9.00 -13.03
N THR A 37 -1.85 8.93 -14.35
CA THR A 37 -2.17 7.69 -15.03
C THR A 37 -1.12 6.70 -14.53
N ASP A 38 -1.61 5.57 -14.03
CA ASP A 38 -0.88 4.35 -13.61
C ASP A 38 -0.09 3.72 -14.79
N ASP A 39 0.50 4.53 -15.68
CA ASP A 39 0.98 4.20 -17.04
C ASP A 39 2.51 4.25 -17.17
N ASP A 40 3.25 4.38 -16.05
CA ASP A 40 4.71 4.11 -16.00
C ASP A 40 4.99 2.68 -15.48
N ARG A 41 3.93 1.91 -15.25
CA ARG A 41 4.03 0.54 -14.75
C ARG A 41 4.37 -0.40 -15.91
N PRO A 42 5.42 -1.24 -15.78
CA PRO A 42 5.81 -2.12 -16.87
C PRO A 42 4.72 -3.17 -17.14
N ASP A 43 4.58 -3.59 -18.41
CA ASP A 43 3.56 -4.57 -18.84
C ASP A 43 3.59 -5.89 -18.03
N ASP A 44 4.76 -6.28 -17.51
CA ASP A 44 4.95 -7.49 -16.68
C ASP A 44 4.73 -7.27 -15.18
N TYR A 45 4.17 -6.12 -14.79
CA TYR A 45 3.89 -5.83 -13.38
C TYR A 45 2.85 -6.79 -12.79
N CYS A 46 1.88 -7.25 -13.58
CA CYS A 46 1.00 -8.36 -13.20
C CYS A 46 1.68 -9.68 -13.55
N PHE A 47 2.04 -10.48 -12.55
CA PHE A 47 2.63 -11.80 -12.80
C PHE A 47 1.56 -12.80 -13.23
N ASP A 48 1.81 -13.56 -14.28
CA ASP A 48 0.94 -14.68 -14.70
C ASP A 48 0.76 -15.73 -13.60
N GLN A 49 1.73 -15.83 -12.68
CA GLN A 49 1.66 -16.71 -11.52
C GLN A 49 0.43 -16.42 -10.65
N LEU A 50 -0.09 -15.20 -10.62
CA LEU A 50 -1.23 -14.83 -9.77
C LEU A 50 -2.52 -15.59 -10.09
N GLU A 51 -2.65 -16.08 -11.33
CA GLU A 51 -3.77 -16.92 -11.78
C GLU A 51 -3.65 -18.38 -11.31
N GLY A 52 -2.50 -18.75 -10.76
CA GLY A 52 -2.23 -20.09 -10.27
C GLY A 52 -2.98 -20.44 -8.98
N SER A 53 -3.00 -21.73 -8.66
CA SER A 53 -3.62 -22.21 -7.42
C SER A 53 -2.85 -21.74 -6.19
N VAL A 54 -3.59 -21.31 -5.16
CA VAL A 54 -3.02 -20.94 -3.86
C VAL A 54 -2.36 -22.15 -3.18
N PRO A 55 -1.12 -22.03 -2.67
CA PRO A 55 -0.48 -23.12 -1.93
C PRO A 55 -1.28 -23.51 -0.68
N ALA A 56 -1.08 -24.75 -0.22
CA ALA A 56 -1.92 -25.30 0.86
C ALA A 56 -1.76 -24.54 2.18
N VAL A 57 -0.62 -23.89 2.42
CA VAL A 57 -0.34 -23.21 3.69
C VAL A 57 -1.11 -21.88 3.80
N GLU A 58 -1.24 -21.11 2.71
CA GLU A 58 -2.10 -19.92 2.65
C GLU A 58 -3.58 -20.32 2.51
N ARG A 59 -3.89 -21.38 1.74
CA ARG A 59 -5.29 -21.82 1.52
C ARG A 59 -6.00 -22.19 2.82
N ASN A 60 -5.27 -22.72 3.80
CA ASN A 60 -5.80 -23.12 5.10
C ASN A 60 -5.50 -22.08 6.20
N ALA A 61 -4.93 -20.93 5.86
CA ALA A 61 -4.61 -19.88 6.83
C ALA A 61 -5.81 -18.92 7.01
N VAL A 62 -5.76 -18.19 8.12
CA VAL A 62 -6.67 -17.07 8.40
C VAL A 62 -6.08 -15.76 7.88
N SER A 63 -6.95 -14.80 7.61
CA SER A 63 -6.54 -13.45 7.24
C SER A 63 -5.78 -12.75 8.37
N ILE A 64 -5.13 -11.63 8.04
CA ILE A 64 -4.45 -10.73 8.98
C ILE A 64 -5.37 -10.18 10.09
N ASP A 65 -6.69 -10.23 9.89
CA ASP A 65 -7.69 -9.82 10.90
C ASP A 65 -8.49 -11.00 11.48
N GLY A 66 -8.14 -12.24 11.11
CA GLY A 66 -8.70 -13.46 11.68
C GLY A 66 -9.94 -13.99 10.98
N VAL A 67 -10.17 -13.60 9.72
CA VAL A 67 -11.26 -14.12 8.88
C VAL A 67 -10.82 -15.45 8.26
N GLU A 68 -11.69 -16.45 8.30
CA GLU A 68 -11.45 -17.74 7.64
C GLU A 68 -11.66 -17.63 6.13
N ARG A 69 -10.81 -18.31 5.34
CA ARG A 69 -10.99 -18.38 3.90
C ARG A 69 -12.22 -19.22 3.57
N LYS A 70 -13.03 -18.73 2.61
CA LYS A 70 -14.17 -19.47 2.07
C LYS A 70 -13.75 -20.74 1.35
N ASP A 71 -14.69 -21.67 1.21
CA ASP A 71 -14.51 -22.85 0.38
C ASP A 71 -14.25 -22.46 -1.09
N GLU A 72 -13.49 -23.28 -1.83
CA GLU A 72 -13.05 -22.96 -3.20
C GLU A 72 -14.22 -22.66 -4.17
N SER A 73 -15.41 -23.22 -3.92
CA SER A 73 -16.62 -22.98 -4.72
C SER A 73 -17.36 -21.67 -4.40
N GLU A 74 -17.00 -20.99 -3.32
CA GLU A 74 -17.64 -19.75 -2.85
C GLU A 74 -16.77 -18.50 -3.04
N LEU A 75 -15.55 -18.69 -3.54
CA LEU A 75 -14.63 -17.60 -3.85
C LEU A 75 -15.10 -16.86 -5.10
N LEU A 76 -14.86 -15.56 -5.11
CA LEU A 76 -15.01 -14.74 -6.31
C LEU A 76 -13.82 -14.95 -7.23
N SER A 77 -14.10 -14.91 -8.54
CA SER A 77 -13.04 -14.75 -9.53
C SER A 77 -12.34 -13.41 -9.37
N LYS A 78 -11.12 -13.31 -9.87
CA LYS A 78 -10.39 -12.03 -9.92
C LYS A 78 -11.15 -10.97 -10.73
N GLU A 79 -11.81 -11.39 -11.81
CA GLU A 79 -12.65 -10.52 -12.62
C GLU A 79 -13.86 -10.00 -11.83
N ASP A 80 -14.59 -10.88 -11.14
CA ASP A 80 -15.75 -10.50 -10.32
C ASP A 80 -15.37 -9.62 -9.12
N ALA A 81 -14.17 -9.82 -8.57
CA ALA A 81 -13.62 -8.98 -7.52
C ALA A 81 -13.05 -7.65 -8.04
N ALA A 82 -13.01 -7.41 -9.35
CA ALA A 82 -12.32 -6.29 -9.98
C ALA A 82 -10.85 -6.16 -9.50
N TYR A 83 -10.14 -7.29 -9.48
CA TYR A 83 -8.74 -7.36 -9.09
C TYR A 83 -7.87 -6.54 -10.03
N GLN A 84 -6.99 -5.73 -9.47
CA GLN A 84 -6.03 -4.90 -10.18
C GLN A 84 -4.67 -5.04 -9.53
N CYS A 85 -3.63 -5.10 -10.35
CA CYS A 85 -2.28 -5.07 -9.84
C CYS A 85 -1.94 -3.64 -9.45
N GLY A 86 -1.47 -3.46 -8.21
CA GLY A 86 -1.20 -2.15 -7.63
C GLY A 86 -2.29 -1.60 -6.70
N PRO A 87 -1.96 -0.57 -5.91
CA PRO A 87 -2.90 0.12 -5.04
C PRO A 87 -3.99 0.87 -5.80
N GLN A 88 -5.11 1.11 -5.11
CA GLN A 88 -6.06 2.16 -5.47
C GLN A 88 -6.25 3.11 -4.29
N ASP A 89 -5.93 4.40 -4.44
CA ASP A 89 -6.11 5.42 -3.39
C ASP A 89 -5.49 5.04 -2.02
N GLY A 90 -4.33 4.38 -2.03
CA GLY A 90 -3.65 3.87 -0.82
C GLY A 90 -4.27 2.61 -0.20
N GLN A 91 -5.32 2.08 -0.82
CA GLN A 91 -5.93 0.79 -0.49
C GLN A 91 -5.14 -0.33 -1.17
N LEU A 92 -4.79 -1.34 -0.39
CA LEU A 92 -3.93 -2.44 -0.77
C LEU A 92 -4.46 -3.74 -0.15
N CYS A 93 -4.23 -4.89 -0.77
CA CYS A 93 -4.55 -6.17 -0.16
C CYS A 93 -3.86 -6.31 1.20
N GLY A 94 -2.59 -5.93 1.34
CA GLY A 94 -1.87 -5.97 2.62
C GLY A 94 -2.45 -5.10 3.74
N ASN A 95 -3.35 -4.15 3.42
CA ASN A 95 -4.12 -3.38 4.40
C ASN A 95 -5.64 -3.65 4.31
N CYS A 96 -6.03 -4.80 3.76
CA CYS A 96 -7.40 -5.30 3.68
C CYS A 96 -7.66 -6.36 4.75
N THR A 97 -8.82 -6.33 5.39
CA THR A 97 -9.25 -7.32 6.39
C THR A 97 -9.21 -8.78 5.89
N PHE A 98 -9.37 -8.99 4.58
CA PHE A 98 -9.46 -10.31 3.95
C PHE A 98 -8.12 -10.89 3.52
N TYR A 99 -7.02 -10.14 3.60
CA TYR A 99 -5.73 -10.62 3.11
C TYR A 99 -5.12 -11.66 4.02
N ILE A 100 -4.60 -12.72 3.43
CA ILE A 100 -3.83 -13.77 4.08
C ILE A 100 -2.37 -13.53 3.70
N ASP A 101 -1.51 -13.22 4.67
CA ASP A 101 -0.08 -13.04 4.42
C ASP A 101 0.54 -14.29 3.79
N ASP A 102 1.58 -14.07 2.99
CA ASP A 102 2.56 -15.08 2.62
C ASP A 102 3.02 -15.88 3.87
N LYS A 103 2.90 -17.21 3.80
CA LYS A 103 3.32 -18.15 4.85
C LYS A 103 4.47 -19.05 4.40
N ASP A 104 4.80 -19.11 3.12
CA ASP A 104 5.85 -19.98 2.58
C ASP A 104 7.13 -19.25 2.12
N GLY A 105 7.10 -17.92 2.10
CA GLY A 105 8.23 -17.05 1.83
C GLY A 105 8.42 -16.69 0.36
N ASP A 106 7.42 -16.93 -0.50
CA ASP A 106 7.46 -16.58 -1.92
C ASP A 106 7.09 -15.10 -2.20
N GLY A 107 6.65 -14.37 -1.17
CA GLY A 107 6.22 -12.97 -1.25
C GLY A 107 4.79 -12.77 -1.76
N ILE A 108 4.02 -13.84 -1.94
CA ILE A 108 2.66 -13.85 -2.47
C ILE A 108 1.72 -14.48 -1.43
N GLY A 109 0.61 -13.80 -1.15
CA GLY A 109 -0.38 -14.27 -0.20
C GLY A 109 -1.63 -14.81 -0.88
N ALA A 110 -2.73 -14.78 -0.12
CA ALA A 110 -4.07 -15.14 -0.59
C ALA A 110 -5.12 -14.16 -0.04
N CYS A 111 -6.40 -14.39 -0.34
CA CYS A 111 -7.53 -13.60 0.17
C CYS A 111 -8.63 -14.51 0.69
N THR A 112 -9.39 -14.16 1.71
CA THR A 112 -10.48 -15.03 2.17
C THR A 112 -11.63 -15.15 1.16
N GLU A 113 -11.74 -14.18 0.26
CA GLU A 113 -12.88 -13.98 -0.64
C GLU A 113 -12.58 -14.22 -2.12
N VAL A 114 -11.31 -14.11 -2.54
CA VAL A 114 -10.91 -14.14 -3.95
C VAL A 114 -10.06 -15.37 -4.24
N GLU A 115 -10.32 -16.02 -5.37
CA GLU A 115 -9.53 -17.14 -5.86
C GLU A 115 -8.15 -16.70 -6.36
N GLY A 116 -7.26 -17.68 -6.51
CA GLY A 116 -5.89 -17.45 -6.95
C GLY A 116 -5.00 -16.75 -5.91
N MET A 117 -3.77 -16.54 -6.32
CA MET A 117 -2.70 -15.90 -5.53
C MET A 117 -2.88 -14.38 -5.52
N ILE A 118 -2.56 -13.73 -4.39
CA ILE A 118 -2.83 -12.31 -4.14
C ILE A 118 -1.59 -11.64 -3.57
N ARG A 119 -1.10 -10.57 -4.21
CA ARG A 119 0.02 -9.81 -3.65
C ARG A 119 -0.50 -8.79 -2.64
N SER A 120 0.28 -8.55 -1.59
CA SER A 120 -0.02 -7.50 -0.60
C SER A 120 -0.08 -6.09 -1.21
N VAL A 121 0.58 -5.88 -2.35
CA VAL A 121 0.68 -4.59 -3.05
C VAL A 121 -0.41 -4.34 -4.10
N ASP A 122 -1.34 -5.29 -4.28
CA ASP A 122 -2.42 -5.20 -5.25
C ASP A 122 -3.73 -4.72 -4.60
N TRP A 123 -4.81 -4.62 -5.37
CA TRP A 123 -6.12 -4.15 -4.89
C TRP A 123 -7.27 -4.89 -5.57
N CYS A 124 -8.46 -4.91 -4.95
CA CYS A 124 -9.69 -5.38 -5.58
C CYS A 124 -10.91 -4.60 -5.04
N GLY A 125 -12.00 -4.58 -5.79
CA GLY A 125 -13.22 -3.81 -5.53
C GLY A 125 -13.99 -4.18 -4.27
N ILE A 126 -13.66 -5.31 -3.63
CA ILE A 126 -14.23 -5.73 -2.35
C ILE A 126 -13.33 -5.39 -1.16
N TRP A 127 -12.32 -4.54 -1.36
CA TRP A 127 -11.42 -4.09 -0.30
C TRP A 127 -12.20 -3.57 0.90
N ALA A 128 -11.75 -3.94 2.10
CA ALA A 128 -12.28 -3.44 3.36
C ALA A 128 -11.13 -3.14 4.31
N ALA A 129 -11.11 -1.91 4.83
CA ALA A 129 -10.10 -1.45 5.79
C ALA A 129 -10.00 -2.39 6.99
N ARG A 130 -8.78 -2.57 7.50
CA ARG A 130 -8.55 -3.28 8.76
C ARG A 130 -9.21 -2.57 9.92
N GLU A 131 -9.92 -3.31 10.76
CA GLU A 131 -10.55 -2.77 11.97
C GLU A 131 -9.56 -2.57 13.13
N LYS A 132 -8.43 -3.29 13.09
CA LYS A 132 -7.39 -3.24 14.11
C LYS A 132 -6.19 -2.48 13.55
N ALA A 133 -5.84 -1.36 14.18
CA ALA A 133 -4.55 -0.72 13.91
C ALA A 133 -3.42 -1.75 14.15
N PRO A 134 -2.38 -1.81 13.30
CA PRO A 134 -1.25 -2.69 13.52
C PRO A 134 -0.70 -2.42 14.93
N GLN A 135 -0.76 -3.43 15.80
CA GLN A 135 -0.18 -3.35 17.14
C GLN A 135 1.34 -3.44 16.96
N GLU A 136 2.04 -2.34 17.23
CA GLU A 136 3.50 -2.23 17.21
C GLU A 136 4.19 -3.10 18.27
#